data_AF-A0A7K2QF51-F1
#
_entry.id   AF-A0A7K2QF51-F1
#
_cell.length_a   1.000
_cell.length_b   1.000
_cell.length_c   1.000
_cell.angle_alpha   90.00
_cell.angle_beta   90.00
_cell.angle_gamma   90.00
#
_symmetry.space_group_name_H-M   'P 1'
#
loop_
_entity.id
_entity.type
_entity.pdbx_description
1 polymer ?
#
loop_
_entity_poly.entity_id
_entity_poly.type
_entity_poly.pdbx_seq_one_letter_code
_entity_poly.pdbx_strand_id
1 'polypeptide(L)' 'MSSSITAPEGIINPPIDELLEATDSKYSLVIYAAKRARQINAYYSQLGEGL' A
#
# COMPACT_ATOMS: atom_id res chain seq x y z
N MET A 1 -15.76 26.26 -11.63
CA MET A 1 -15.86 25.42 -10.43
C MET A 1 -14.52 24.73 -10.22
N SER A 2 -13.64 25.32 -9.41
CA SER A 2 -12.33 24.74 -9.11
C SER A 2 -12.50 23.76 -7.96
N SER A 3 -12.77 22.49 -8.28
CA SER A 3 -12.74 21.42 -7.29
C SER A 3 -11.28 21.21 -6.90
N SER A 4 -10.82 21.80 -5.80
CA SER A 4 -9.58 21.37 -5.18
C SER A 4 -9.82 19.95 -4.67
N ILE A 5 -9.34 18.96 -5.42
CA ILE A 5 -9.19 17.60 -4.88
C ILE A 5 -8.15 17.75 -3.78
N THR A 6 -8.60 17.84 -2.52
CA THR A 6 -7.71 17.80 -1.38
C THR A 6 -6.84 16.56 -1.52
N ALA A 7 -5.52 16.72 -1.42
CA ALA A 7 -4.62 15.57 -1.48
C ALA A 7 -5.09 14.53 -0.46
N PRO A 8 -5.13 13.24 -0.82
CA PRO A 8 -5.55 12.20 0.11
C PRO A 8 -4.60 12.18 1.31
N GLU A 9 -5.16 12.02 2.52
CA GLU A 9 -4.39 11.93 3.76
C GLU A 9 -4.73 10.65 4.53
N GLY A 10 -3.77 10.14 5.31
CA GLY A 10 -3.96 8.92 6.10
C GLY A 10 -4.19 7.67 5.23
N ILE A 11 -5.17 6.85 5.58
CA ILE A 11 -5.42 5.54 4.93
C ILE A 11 -5.89 5.64 3.48
N ILE A 12 -6.42 6.79 3.05
CA ILE A 12 -6.85 7.02 1.67
C ILE A 12 -5.70 7.49 0.76
N ASN A 13 -4.49 7.61 1.31
CA ASN A 13 -3.26 7.88 0.57
C ASN A 13 -2.40 6.62 0.51
N PRO A 14 -2.08 6.08 -0.67
CA PRO A 14 -2.43 6.57 -2.01
C PRO A 14 -3.93 6.37 -2.38
N PRO A 15 -4.47 7.15 -3.35
CA PRO A 15 -5.82 6.95 -3.87
C PRO A 15 -6.06 5.52 -4.32
N ILE A 16 -7.26 5.00 -4.07
CA ILE A 16 -7.61 3.63 -4.46
C ILE A 16 -7.60 3.44 -5.99
N ASP A 17 -7.96 4.47 -6.76
CA ASP A 17 -8.00 4.38 -8.22
C ASP A 17 -6.60 4.13 -8.80
N GLU A 18 -5.57 4.83 -8.29
CA GLU A 18 -4.17 4.60 -8.66
C GLU A 18 -3.70 3.19 -8.30
N LEU A 19 -4.10 2.68 -7.13
CA LEU A 19 -3.77 1.32 -6.72
C LEU A 19 -4.42 0.25 -7.61
N LEU A 20 -5.62 0.53 -8.12
CA LEU A 20 -6.34 -0.38 -9.00
C LEU A 20 -5.75 -0.41 -10.42
N GLU A 21 -5.09 0.65 -10.88
CA GLU A 21 -4.34 0.61 -12.15
C GLU A 21 -3.19 -0.40 -12.14
N ALA A 22 -2.63 -0.69 -10.96
CA ALA A 22 -1.52 -1.62 -10.80
C ALA A 22 -1.95 -3.10 -10.70
N THR A 23 -3.25 -3.42 -10.71
CA THR A 23 -3.74 -4.78 -10.44
C THR A 23 -5.01 -5.14 -11.21
N ASP A 24 -5.18 -6.42 -11.53
CA ASP A 24 -6.35 -6.88 -12.31
C ASP A 24 -7.67 -6.91 -11.52
N SER A 25 -7.60 -6.90 -10.18
CA SER A 25 -8.78 -6.95 -9.33
C SER A 25 -8.51 -6.43 -7.91
N LYS A 26 -9.58 -6.01 -7.21
CA LYS A 26 -9.52 -5.64 -5.78
C LYS A 26 -8.94 -6.76 -4.91
N TYR A 27 -9.25 -8.02 -5.21
CA TYR A 27 -8.71 -9.15 -4.47
C TYR A 27 -7.21 -9.32 -4.69
N SER A 28 -6.75 -9.14 -5.93
CA SER A 28 -5.33 -9.18 -6.28
C SER A 28 -4.55 -8.10 -5.53
N LEU A 29 -5.08 -6.87 -5.48
CA LEU A 29 -4.50 -5.76 -4.72
C LEU A 29 -4.31 -6.09 -3.24
N VAL A 30 -5.32 -6.66 -2.59
CA VAL A 30 -5.25 -7.06 -1.18
C VAL A 30 -4.12 -8.08 -0.96
N ILE A 31 -4.02 -9.09 -1.82
CA ILE A 31 -2.99 -10.13 -1.69
C ILE A 31 -1.59 -9.56 -1.94
N TYR A 32 -1.42 -8.68 -2.92
CA TYR A 32 -0.12 -8.05 -3.21
C TYR A 32 0.34 -7.16 -2.06
N ALA A 33 -0.52 -6.26 -1.57
CA ALA A 33 -0.20 -5.39 -0.45
C ALA A 33 0.12 -6.21 0.81
N ALA A 34 -0.68 -7.24 1.12
CA ALA A 34 -0.47 -8.09 2.30
C ALA A 34 0.86 -8.86 2.23
N LYS A 35 1.21 -9.44 1.07
CA LYS A 35 2.49 -10.13 0.88
C LYS A 35 3.66 -9.17 1.07
N ARG A 36 3.60 -7.99 0.45
CA ARG A 36 4.68 -7.00 0.55
C ARG A 36 4.85 -6.48 1.98
N ALA A 37 3.76 -6.21 2.70
CA ALA A 37 3.81 -5.80 4.10
C ALA A 37 4.51 -6.84 4.99
N ARG A 38 4.22 -8.13 4.79
CA ARG A 38 4.91 -9.22 5.52
C ARG A 38 6.40 -9.29 5.20
N GLN A 39 6.79 -9.10 3.94
CA GLN A 39 8.21 -9.05 3.55
C GLN A 39 8.95 -7.90 4.24
N ILE A 40 8.33 -6.71 4.28
CA ILE A 40 8.91 -5.53 4.95
C ILE A 40 9.05 -5.80 6.45
N ASN A 41 8.00 -6.31 7.10
CA ASN A 41 8.05 -6.62 8.52
C ASN A 41 9.12 -7.68 8.82
N ALA A 42 9.19 -8.75 8.04
CA ALA A 42 10.20 -9.79 8.21
C ALA A 42 11.63 -9.24 8.09
N TYR A 43 11.87 -8.34 7.13
CA TYR A 43 13.16 -7.67 6.96
C TYR A 43 13.57 -6.88 8.21
N TYR A 44 12.65 -6.07 8.76
CA TYR A 44 12.94 -5.29 9.96
C TYR A 44 13.06 -6.14 11.24
N SER A 45 12.27 -7.22 11.36
CA SER A 45 12.42 -8.18 12.45
C SER A 45 13.80 -8.85 12.42
N GLN A 46 14.27 -9.27 11.24
CA GLN A 46 15.57 -9.91 11.09
C GLN A 46 16.75 -8.95 11.34
N LEU A 47 16.64 -7.69 10.93
CA LEU A 47 17.65 -6.67 11.23
C LEU A 47 17.73 -6.35 12.72
N GLY A 48 16.59 -6.39 13.43
CA GLY A 48 16.53 -6.19 14.88
C GLY A 48 17.07 -7.37 15.70
N GLU A 49 17.08 -8.58 15.13
CA GLU A 49 17.62 -9.80 15.76
C GLU A 49 19.15 -9.93 15.65
N GLY A 50 19.84 -8.98 14.99
CA GLY A 50 21.30 -8.82 15.10
C GLY A 50 22.11 -9.95 14.48
N LEU A 51 21.91 -10.20 13.18
CA LEU A 51 22.98 -10.76 12.34
C LEU A 51 24.04 -9.69 12.06
#